data_AF-A0A7X6TNG1-F1
#
_entry.id   AF-A0A7X6TNG1-F1
#
_cell.length_a   1.000
_cell.length_b   1.000
_cell.length_c   1.000
_cell.angle_alpha   90.00
_cell.angle_beta   90.00
_cell.angle_gamma   90.00
#
_symmetry.space_group_name_H-M   'P 1'
#
loop_
_entity.id
_entity.type
_entity.pdbx_description
1 polymer ?
#
loop_
_entity_poly.entity_id
_entity_poly.type
_entity_poly.pdbx_seq_one_letter_code
_entity_poly.pdbx_strand_id
1 'polypeptide(L)'
;MALKTVGLLALMNQCGLAIPCDFGAELGVFEAFFADIGDGQSLSQSLSTFSAHLLKLKAMLNEANSKSLVLIDELGSGTDPSEGEALAMAILEELKEREALVLATTHYPKLKSFAFEGDYISNASMLFDEEELKPTYKLVAGLSGRSYALEIAKNLGFSDKLIKKAKDYKRANLSKSDLLVEKLENSIKEEQVKLEKLGQLEEELRKEQEELALTNKQIKLLEEKIKERADEEIALLVDEAMESINETLEKLKKENLKPHEVIAAKAELEGIQEKSEALEEDLGDYTFKVGDYVTVLSTNKVGRISEIRGKDYLVDLAGLSLR
;
A
#
# COMPACT_ATOMS: atom_id res chain seq x y z
N MET A 1 -19.18 -8.77 21.38
CA MET A 1 -18.64 -9.92 20.61
C MET A 1 -17.13 -10.04 20.78
N ALA A 2 -16.34 -8.99 20.51
CA ALA A 2 -14.87 -9.02 20.67
C ALA A 2 -14.37 -9.43 22.06
N LEU A 3 -14.96 -8.89 23.14
CA LEU A 3 -14.61 -9.28 24.52
C LEU A 3 -14.69 -10.81 24.73
N LYS A 4 -15.81 -11.42 24.28
CA LYS A 4 -16.01 -12.87 24.38
C LYS A 4 -14.97 -13.63 23.56
N THR A 5 -14.64 -13.16 22.36
CA THR A 5 -13.62 -13.78 21.52
C THR A 5 -12.26 -13.81 22.23
N VAL A 6 -11.81 -12.68 22.79
CA VAL A 6 -10.52 -12.61 23.51
C VAL A 6 -10.51 -13.56 24.70
N GLY A 7 -11.55 -13.53 25.54
CA GLY A 7 -11.65 -14.43 26.69
C GLY A 7 -11.66 -15.92 26.31
N LEU A 8 -12.40 -16.28 25.26
CA LEU A 8 -12.48 -17.66 24.78
C LEU A 8 -11.15 -18.14 24.18
N LEU A 9 -10.47 -17.32 23.37
CA LEU A 9 -9.18 -17.70 22.78
C LEU A 9 -8.11 -17.93 23.87
N ALA A 10 -8.06 -17.05 24.88
CA ALA A 10 -7.14 -17.21 26.01
C ALA A 10 -7.42 -18.51 26.80
N LEU A 11 -8.69 -18.80 27.11
CA LEU A 11 -9.09 -20.04 27.78
C LEU A 11 -8.79 -21.28 26.93
N MET A 12 -9.12 -21.27 25.64
CA MET A 12 -8.86 -22.37 24.72
C MET A 12 -7.37 -22.70 24.67
N ASN A 13 -6.52 -21.66 24.55
CA ASN A 13 -5.07 -21.81 24.57
C ASN A 13 -4.57 -22.46 25.88
N GLN A 14 -5.05 -22.00 27.04
CA GLN A 14 -4.66 -22.58 28.33
C GLN A 14 -5.23 -23.99 28.58
N CYS A 15 -6.27 -24.38 27.86
CA CYS A 15 -6.81 -25.75 27.83
C CYS A 15 -6.08 -26.66 26.82
N GLY A 16 -5.09 -26.15 26.08
CA GLY A 16 -4.38 -26.92 25.04
C GLY A 16 -5.18 -27.15 23.77
N LEU A 17 -6.20 -26.33 23.50
CA LEU A 17 -7.01 -26.41 22.28
C LEU A 17 -6.40 -25.54 21.18
N ALA A 18 -6.50 -26.02 19.94
CA ALA A 18 -6.17 -25.20 18.77
C ALA A 18 -7.13 -24.00 18.68
N ILE A 19 -6.57 -22.83 18.40
CA ILE A 19 -7.31 -21.57 18.32
C ILE A 19 -7.37 -21.07 16.86
N PRO A 20 -8.48 -20.44 16.44
CA PRO A 20 -8.61 -19.87 15.10
C PRO A 20 -7.91 -18.51 15.01
N CYS A 21 -6.59 -18.51 14.83
CA CYS A 21 -5.79 -17.32 14.60
C CYS A 21 -4.70 -17.57 13.54
N ASP A 22 -4.17 -16.49 12.97
CA ASP A 22 -3.00 -16.56 12.10
C ASP A 22 -1.73 -16.92 12.88
N PHE A 23 -0.68 -17.31 12.14
CA PHE A 23 0.62 -17.64 12.72
C PHE A 23 1.24 -16.44 13.46
N GLY A 24 1.89 -16.70 14.59
CA GLY A 24 2.57 -15.68 15.39
C GLY A 24 1.68 -14.98 16.43
N ALA A 25 0.46 -15.46 16.66
CA ALA A 25 -0.36 -14.96 17.77
C ALA A 25 0.27 -15.30 19.13
N GLU A 26 0.41 -14.28 19.99
CA GLU A 26 0.88 -14.43 21.36
C GLU A 26 -0.30 -14.20 22.32
N LEU A 27 -0.46 -15.09 23.29
CA LEU A 27 -1.52 -15.02 24.30
C LEU A 27 -0.91 -15.04 25.70
N GLY A 28 -1.42 -14.15 26.55
CA GLY A 28 -1.09 -14.15 27.98
C GLY A 28 -1.56 -15.43 28.68
N VAL A 29 -0.87 -15.78 29.76
CA VAL A 29 -1.28 -16.86 30.68
C VAL A 29 -1.89 -16.22 31.92
N PHE A 30 -3.17 -16.47 32.14
CA PHE A 30 -3.95 -15.89 33.23
C PHE A 30 -4.32 -16.94 34.27
N GLU A 31 -4.26 -16.57 35.55
CA GLU A 31 -4.72 -17.39 36.67
C GLU A 31 -6.21 -17.19 36.96
N ALA A 32 -6.75 -16.01 36.61
CA ALA A 32 -8.15 -15.66 36.83
C ALA A 32 -8.76 -14.96 35.61
N PHE A 33 -10.01 -15.28 35.34
CA PHE A 33 -10.82 -14.67 34.28
C PHE A 33 -12.05 -14.04 34.90
N PHE A 34 -12.20 -12.73 34.71
CA PHE A 34 -13.34 -11.96 35.18
C PHE A 34 -14.11 -11.45 33.98
N ALA A 35 -15.43 -11.63 33.97
CA ALA A 35 -16.27 -11.19 32.88
C ALA A 35 -17.60 -10.62 33.40
N ASP A 36 -17.88 -9.38 33.03
CA ASP A 36 -19.20 -8.79 33.13
C ASP A 36 -19.65 -8.38 31.73
N ILE A 37 -20.20 -9.35 31.01
CA ILE A 37 -20.56 -9.23 29.60
C ILE A 37 -22.01 -9.67 29.41
N GLY A 38 -22.85 -8.79 28.87
CA GLY A 38 -24.21 -9.13 28.44
C GLY A 38 -25.25 -8.07 28.77
N ASP A 39 -26.41 -8.24 28.14
CA ASP A 39 -27.52 -7.30 28.26
C ASP A 39 -28.20 -7.41 29.62
N GLY A 40 -28.00 -6.39 30.47
CA GLY A 40 -28.87 -6.11 31.60
C GLY A 40 -30.29 -5.67 31.21
N GLN A 41 -30.79 -6.04 30.02
CA GLN A 41 -32.08 -5.61 29.48
C GLN A 41 -33.28 -6.39 30.05
N SER A 42 -33.29 -6.64 31.37
CA SER A 42 -34.56 -6.87 32.06
C SER A 42 -35.10 -5.53 32.53
N LEU A 43 -35.90 -4.90 31.66
CA LEU A 43 -36.70 -3.69 31.92
C LEU A 43 -37.66 -3.79 33.13
N SER A 44 -37.67 -4.93 33.83
CA SER A 44 -38.51 -5.20 34.99
C SER A 44 -37.88 -4.85 36.36
N GLN A 45 -36.59 -4.49 36.43
CA GLN A 45 -35.93 -4.19 37.73
C GLN A 45 -34.77 -3.15 37.63
N SER A 46 -35.05 -1.91 37.21
CA SER A 46 -34.02 -0.91 36.86
C SER A 46 -32.99 -0.54 37.96
N LEU A 47 -33.21 -0.85 39.25
CA LEU A 47 -32.21 -0.68 40.32
C LEU A 47 -31.38 -1.94 40.61
N SER A 48 -31.91 -3.13 40.31
CA SER A 48 -31.24 -4.39 40.61
C SER A 48 -30.11 -4.67 39.62
N THR A 49 -30.20 -4.19 38.38
CA THR A 49 -29.20 -4.42 37.33
C THR A 49 -27.93 -3.59 37.51
N PHE A 50 -28.06 -2.29 37.82
CA PHE A 50 -26.90 -1.44 38.12
C PHE A 50 -26.18 -1.91 39.39
N SER A 51 -26.94 -2.21 40.45
CA SER A 51 -26.38 -2.74 41.69
C SER A 51 -25.69 -4.10 41.47
N ALA A 52 -26.25 -4.98 40.63
CA ALA A 52 -25.62 -6.24 40.27
C ALA A 52 -24.30 -6.04 39.49
N HIS A 53 -24.26 -5.09 38.55
CA HIS A 53 -23.04 -4.70 37.85
C HIS A 53 -21.97 -4.23 38.85
N LEU A 54 -22.33 -3.34 39.79
CA LEU A 54 -21.42 -2.88 40.84
C LEU A 54 -20.95 -4.00 41.77
N LEU A 55 -21.79 -4.96 42.11
CA LEU A 55 -21.40 -6.11 42.94
C LEU A 55 -20.38 -7.01 42.21
N LYS A 56 -20.57 -7.22 40.90
CA LYS A 56 -19.59 -7.95 40.08
C LYS A 56 -18.28 -7.18 40.00
N LEU A 57 -18.31 -5.88 39.66
CA LEU A 57 -17.12 -5.03 39.63
C LEU A 57 -16.40 -5.02 40.97
N LYS A 58 -17.12 -4.93 42.09
CA LYS A 58 -16.53 -5.04 43.43
C LYS A 58 -15.83 -6.38 43.64
N ALA A 59 -16.44 -7.50 43.23
CA ALA A 59 -15.83 -8.81 43.34
C ALA A 59 -14.55 -8.92 42.47
N MET A 60 -14.59 -8.39 41.24
CA MET A 60 -13.42 -8.33 40.36
C MET A 60 -12.29 -7.52 40.99
N LEU A 61 -12.59 -6.32 41.50
CA LEU A 61 -11.59 -5.47 42.15
C LEU A 61 -10.97 -6.15 43.36
N ASN A 62 -11.72 -6.93 44.13
CA ASN A 62 -11.15 -7.60 45.31
C ASN A 62 -10.15 -8.73 44.96
N GLU A 63 -10.28 -9.35 43.78
CA GLU A 63 -9.53 -10.56 43.42
C GLU A 63 -8.51 -10.34 42.29
N ALA A 64 -8.73 -9.34 41.43
CA ALA A 64 -7.89 -9.07 40.27
C ALA A 64 -6.45 -8.67 40.65
N ASN A 65 -5.50 -9.17 39.86
CA ASN A 65 -4.05 -8.99 40.00
C ASN A 65 -3.37 -9.05 38.61
N SER A 66 -2.02 -9.03 38.60
CA SER A 66 -1.19 -9.01 37.38
C SER A 66 -1.35 -10.22 36.45
N LYS A 67 -2.01 -11.29 36.92
CA LYS A 67 -2.32 -12.50 36.14
C LYS A 67 -3.82 -12.66 35.88
N SER A 68 -4.57 -11.57 35.92
CA SER A 68 -6.01 -11.56 35.69
C SER A 68 -6.37 -10.97 34.33
N LEU A 69 -7.27 -11.63 33.60
CA LEU A 69 -7.94 -11.06 32.43
C LEU A 69 -9.33 -10.57 32.84
N VAL A 70 -9.58 -9.27 32.70
CA VAL A 70 -10.84 -8.62 33.10
C VAL A 70 -11.56 -8.09 31.86
N LEU A 71 -12.80 -8.54 31.66
CA LEU A 71 -13.63 -8.19 30.50
C LEU A 71 -14.90 -7.48 30.99
N ILE A 72 -15.07 -6.21 30.66
CA ILE A 72 -16.19 -5.40 31.14
C ILE A 72 -16.96 -4.82 29.95
N ASP A 73 -18.24 -5.11 29.87
CA ASP A 73 -19.12 -4.55 28.87
C ASP A 73 -19.87 -3.34 29.44
N GLU A 74 -19.94 -2.25 28.67
CA GLU A 74 -20.59 -0.99 29.00
C GLU A 74 -20.20 -0.38 30.36
N LEU A 75 -18.89 -0.29 30.65
CA LEU A 75 -18.39 0.22 31.92
C LEU A 75 -18.93 1.64 32.21
N GLY A 76 -19.54 1.77 33.40
CA GLY A 76 -20.14 3.01 33.91
C GLY A 76 -21.61 3.22 33.51
N SER A 77 -22.22 2.32 32.73
CA SER A 77 -23.61 2.47 32.28
C SER A 77 -24.62 2.23 33.42
N GLY A 78 -25.86 2.67 33.23
CA GLY A 78 -26.97 2.40 34.16
C GLY A 78 -27.17 3.42 35.29
N THR A 79 -26.44 4.53 35.29
CA THR A 79 -26.59 5.65 36.23
C THR A 79 -26.50 7.01 35.53
N ASP A 80 -26.47 8.11 36.28
CA ASP A 80 -26.16 9.44 35.76
C ASP A 80 -24.84 9.42 34.98
N PRO A 81 -24.79 9.95 33.74
CA PRO A 81 -23.58 9.91 32.93
C PRO A 81 -22.33 10.47 33.63
N SER A 82 -22.48 11.52 34.45
CA SER A 82 -21.35 12.16 35.12
C SER A 82 -20.79 11.28 36.22
N GLU A 83 -21.67 10.64 37.01
CA GLU A 83 -21.28 9.69 38.06
C GLU A 83 -20.71 8.41 37.46
N GLY A 84 -21.34 7.90 36.40
CA GLY A 84 -20.91 6.69 35.69
C GLY A 84 -19.52 6.84 35.08
N GLU A 85 -19.25 7.97 34.43
CA GLU A 85 -17.93 8.32 33.89
C GLU A 85 -16.86 8.39 34.98
N ALA A 86 -17.14 9.10 36.08
CA ALA A 86 -16.20 9.26 37.18
C ALA A 86 -15.86 7.91 37.85
N LEU A 87 -16.88 7.10 38.11
CA LEU A 87 -16.71 5.77 38.68
C LEU A 87 -15.93 4.84 37.74
N ALA A 88 -16.25 4.87 36.45
CA ALA A 88 -15.57 4.05 35.46
C ALA A 88 -14.08 4.38 35.35
N MET A 89 -13.70 5.67 35.35
CA MET A 89 -12.30 6.08 35.39
C MET A 89 -11.58 5.57 36.65
N ALA A 90 -12.19 5.74 37.82
CA ALA A 90 -11.62 5.24 39.08
C ALA A 90 -11.44 3.72 39.10
N ILE A 91 -12.38 2.97 38.53
CA ILE A 91 -12.28 1.50 38.40
C ILE A 91 -11.12 1.11 37.48
N LEU A 92 -10.93 1.80 36.35
CA LEU A 92 -9.83 1.53 35.44
C LEU A 92 -8.47 1.84 36.08
N GLU A 93 -8.37 2.91 36.88
CA GLU A 93 -7.16 3.23 37.64
C GLU A 93 -6.85 2.17 38.71
N GLU A 94 -7.85 1.73 39.47
CA GLU A 94 -7.67 0.68 40.48
C GLU A 94 -7.24 -0.66 39.84
N LEU A 95 -7.81 -1.03 38.68
CA LEU A 95 -7.39 -2.23 37.94
C LEU A 95 -5.97 -2.09 37.38
N LYS A 96 -5.56 -0.88 36.99
CA LYS A 96 -4.18 -0.57 36.59
C LYS A 96 -3.22 -0.77 37.75
N GLU A 97 -3.54 -0.26 38.96
CA GLU A 97 -2.69 -0.44 40.14
C GLU A 97 -2.48 -1.93 40.50
N ARG A 98 -3.44 -2.77 40.11
CA ARG A 98 -3.38 -4.23 40.25
C ARG A 98 -2.65 -4.92 39.10
N GLU A 99 -2.21 -4.17 38.09
CA GLU A 99 -1.57 -4.64 36.86
C GLU A 99 -2.42 -5.64 36.06
N ALA A 100 -3.75 -5.62 36.24
CA ALA A 100 -4.65 -6.53 35.55
C ALA A 100 -4.77 -6.16 34.07
N LEU A 101 -4.88 -7.16 33.18
CA LEU A 101 -5.18 -6.91 31.78
C LEU A 101 -6.68 -6.69 31.60
N VAL A 102 -7.07 -5.47 31.22
CA VAL A 102 -8.48 -5.08 31.11
C VAL A 102 -8.86 -4.82 29.66
N LEU A 103 -9.98 -5.39 29.23
CA LEU A 103 -10.70 -4.94 28.04
C LEU A 103 -12.08 -4.45 28.48
N ALA A 104 -12.35 -3.17 28.22
CA ALA A 104 -13.62 -2.55 28.56
C ALA A 104 -14.26 -1.92 27.31
N THR A 105 -15.59 -1.99 27.21
CA THR A 105 -16.37 -1.20 26.25
C THR A 105 -17.08 -0.07 26.97
N THR A 106 -17.30 1.05 26.28
CA THR A 106 -18.04 2.18 26.83
C THR A 106 -18.68 3.00 25.71
N HIS A 107 -19.74 3.74 26.05
CA HIS A 107 -20.35 4.74 25.19
C HIS A 107 -20.01 6.18 25.61
N TYR A 108 -19.25 6.35 26.70
CA TYR A 108 -18.95 7.66 27.26
C TYR A 108 -17.77 8.35 26.58
N PRO A 109 -17.95 9.57 26.06
CA PRO A 109 -16.87 10.33 25.45
C PRO A 109 -15.70 10.62 26.39
N LYS A 110 -15.96 10.89 27.68
CA LYS A 110 -14.87 11.23 28.61
C LYS A 110 -13.88 10.09 28.82
N LEU A 111 -14.34 8.83 28.78
CA LEU A 111 -13.45 7.68 28.88
C LEU A 111 -12.54 7.56 27.65
N LYS A 112 -13.02 7.97 26.47
CA LYS A 112 -12.21 8.02 25.25
C LYS A 112 -11.08 9.03 25.39
N SER A 113 -11.41 10.23 25.89
CA SER A 113 -10.43 11.29 26.17
C SER A 113 -9.44 10.87 27.26
N PHE A 114 -9.91 10.25 28.33
CA PHE A 114 -9.08 9.68 29.40
C PHE A 114 -8.06 8.66 28.86
N ALA A 115 -8.50 7.77 27.96
CA ALA A 115 -7.63 6.79 27.31
C ALA A 115 -6.58 7.41 26.37
N PHE A 116 -6.79 8.63 25.86
CA PHE A 116 -5.76 9.35 25.08
C PHE A 116 -4.74 10.07 25.97
N GLU A 117 -5.12 10.43 27.20
CA GLU A 117 -4.24 11.11 28.16
C GLU A 117 -3.35 10.13 28.93
N GLY A 118 -3.82 8.89 29.16
CA GLY A 118 -3.08 7.84 29.85
C GLY A 118 -2.11 7.08 28.93
N ASP A 119 -0.90 6.82 29.42
CA ASP A 119 0.13 6.00 28.75
C ASP A 119 -0.10 4.48 28.88
N TYR A 120 -1.04 4.08 29.73
CA TYR A 120 -1.32 2.69 30.11
C TYR A 120 -2.65 2.16 29.54
N ILE A 121 -3.43 3.01 28.87
CA ILE A 121 -4.69 2.64 28.21
C ILE A 121 -4.54 2.94 26.74
N SER A 122 -5.10 2.07 25.90
CA SER A 122 -5.21 2.30 24.47
C SER A 122 -6.67 2.23 24.05
N ASN A 123 -7.10 3.21 23.27
CA ASN A 123 -8.41 3.17 22.64
C ASN A 123 -8.45 2.11 21.53
N ALA A 124 -9.60 1.48 21.34
CA ALA A 124 -9.86 0.64 20.18
C ALA A 124 -11.31 0.79 19.73
N SER A 125 -11.57 0.64 18.43
CA SER A 125 -12.90 0.81 17.87
C SER A 125 -13.17 -0.15 16.73
N MET A 126 -14.45 -0.47 16.56
CA MET A 126 -14.92 -1.24 15.42
C MET A 126 -15.10 -0.31 14.22
N LEU A 127 -14.51 -0.66 13.08
CA LEU A 127 -14.70 0.05 11.84
C LEU A 127 -16.14 -0.10 11.35
N PHE A 128 -16.68 1.01 10.87
CA PHE A 128 -18.04 1.12 10.34
C PHE A 128 -17.97 1.68 8.93
N ASP A 129 -18.69 1.04 8.01
CA ASP A 129 -18.81 1.50 6.63
C ASP A 129 -19.82 2.65 6.59
N GLU A 130 -19.33 3.86 6.28
CA GLU A 130 -20.14 5.08 6.24
C GLU A 130 -21.02 5.17 4.98
N GLU A 131 -20.66 4.47 3.90
CA GLU A 131 -21.41 4.47 2.65
C GLU A 131 -22.59 3.48 2.75
N GLU A 132 -22.31 2.26 3.20
CA GLU A 132 -23.31 1.19 3.34
C GLU A 132 -24.06 1.22 4.67
N LEU A 133 -23.62 2.04 5.64
CA LEU A 133 -24.08 2.06 7.03
C LEU A 133 -24.08 0.69 7.73
N LYS A 134 -23.00 -0.08 7.56
CA LYS A 134 -22.88 -1.43 8.14
C LYS A 134 -21.62 -1.57 8.98
N PRO A 135 -21.67 -2.31 10.11
CA PRO A 135 -20.46 -2.67 10.83
C PRO A 135 -19.58 -3.59 9.97
N THR A 136 -18.29 -3.29 9.89
CA THR A 136 -17.32 -4.16 9.19
C THR A 136 -16.80 -5.28 10.10
N TYR A 137 -17.08 -5.18 11.41
CA TYR A 137 -16.56 -6.06 12.47
C TYR A 137 -15.02 -6.13 12.55
N LYS A 138 -14.30 -5.18 11.93
CA LYS A 138 -12.86 -5.04 12.07
C LYS A 138 -12.53 -4.14 13.26
N LEU A 139 -11.75 -4.65 14.21
CA LEU A 139 -11.25 -3.87 15.34
C LEU A 139 -9.95 -3.15 14.95
N VAL A 140 -9.85 -1.87 15.25
CA VAL A 140 -8.64 -1.05 15.05
C VAL A 140 -8.22 -0.46 16.39
N ALA A 141 -6.98 -0.76 16.79
CA ALA A 141 -6.35 -0.19 17.98
C ALA A 141 -5.84 1.24 17.72
N GLY A 142 -5.73 2.04 18.78
CA GLY A 142 -5.33 3.45 18.74
C GLY A 142 -6.44 4.44 18.42
N LEU A 143 -7.66 3.98 18.12
CA LEU A 143 -8.79 4.83 17.72
C LEU A 143 -10.02 4.52 18.56
N SER A 144 -10.70 5.54 19.09
CA SER A 144 -11.92 5.36 19.89
C SER A 144 -13.19 5.29 19.03
N GLY A 145 -13.08 5.70 17.76
CA GLY A 145 -14.15 5.62 16.76
C GLY A 145 -15.26 6.64 16.97
N ARG A 146 -15.99 6.94 15.90
CA ARG A 146 -17.08 7.93 15.93
C ARG A 146 -18.42 7.26 16.27
N SER A 147 -19.33 8.03 16.89
CA SER A 147 -20.74 7.64 17.00
C SER A 147 -21.47 8.03 15.71
N TYR A 148 -22.12 7.05 15.09
CA TYR A 148 -22.83 7.18 13.80
C TYR A 148 -24.34 7.42 13.96
N ALA A 149 -24.83 7.67 15.17
CA ALA A 149 -26.26 7.74 15.44
C ALA A 149 -26.99 8.80 14.60
N LEU A 150 -26.36 9.96 14.34
CA LEU A 150 -26.98 11.03 13.56
C LEU A 150 -26.94 10.75 12.05
N GLU A 151 -25.90 10.09 11.56
CA GLU A 151 -25.77 9.61 10.18
C GLU A 151 -26.79 8.51 9.88
N ILE A 152 -26.97 7.57 10.81
CA ILE A 152 -28.01 6.54 10.74
C ILE A 152 -29.39 7.19 10.75
N ALA A 153 -29.65 8.13 11.66
CA ALA A 153 -30.93 8.86 11.70
C ALA A 153 -31.20 9.58 10.36
N LYS A 154 -30.18 10.19 9.75
CA LYS A 154 -30.34 10.83 8.43
C LYS A 154 -30.79 9.81 7.37
N ASN A 155 -30.15 8.64 7.29
CA ASN A 155 -30.51 7.62 6.30
C ASN A 155 -31.85 6.94 6.59
N LEU A 156 -32.32 6.96 7.85
CA LEU A 156 -33.68 6.56 8.22
C LEU A 156 -34.75 7.60 7.84
N GLY A 157 -34.37 8.72 7.21
CA GLY A 157 -35.29 9.72 6.66
C GLY A 157 -35.57 10.92 7.56
N PHE A 158 -34.79 11.12 8.63
CA PHE A 158 -34.90 12.34 9.43
C PHE A 158 -34.40 13.56 8.63
N SER A 159 -35.14 14.67 8.70
CA SER A 159 -34.84 15.88 7.91
C SER A 159 -33.44 16.45 8.21
N ASP A 160 -32.75 16.96 7.18
CA ASP A 160 -31.43 17.59 7.33
C ASP A 160 -31.44 18.74 8.36
N LYS A 161 -32.56 19.47 8.47
CA LYS A 161 -32.72 20.55 9.46
C LYS A 161 -32.67 20.01 10.89
N LEU A 162 -33.31 18.88 11.17
CA LEU A 162 -33.29 18.23 12.48
C LEU A 162 -31.89 17.68 12.77
N ILE A 163 -31.28 16.99 11.80
CA ILE A 163 -29.93 16.44 11.94
C ILE A 163 -28.91 17.55 12.22
N LYS A 164 -28.98 18.67 11.49
CA LYS A 164 -28.12 19.84 11.73
C LYS A 164 -28.28 20.37 13.17
N LYS A 165 -29.52 20.53 13.63
CA LYS A 165 -29.81 20.97 14.99
C LYS A 165 -29.25 20.01 16.05
N ALA A 166 -29.37 18.69 15.82
CA ALA A 166 -28.82 17.67 16.71
C ALA A 166 -27.28 17.71 16.75
N LYS A 167 -26.62 17.93 15.60
CA LYS A 167 -25.17 18.13 15.53
C LYS A 167 -24.71 19.36 16.31
N ASP A 168 -25.48 20.45 16.25
CA ASP A 168 -25.18 21.68 16.99
C ASP A 168 -25.30 21.46 18.52
N TYR A 169 -26.35 20.76 18.98
CA TYR A 169 -26.48 20.40 20.41
C TYR A 169 -25.34 19.48 20.89
N LYS A 170 -24.96 18.48 20.08
CA LYS A 170 -23.82 17.60 20.40
C LYS A 170 -22.55 18.41 20.58
N ARG A 171 -22.22 19.29 19.62
CA ARG A 171 -21.02 20.12 19.68
C ARG A 171 -20.99 21.07 20.88
N ALA A 172 -22.14 21.60 21.28
CA ALA A 172 -22.23 22.48 22.44
C ALA A 172 -21.93 21.79 23.78
N ASN A 173 -22.13 20.47 23.87
CA ASN A 173 -21.92 19.68 25.08
C ASN A 173 -20.54 19.00 25.15
N LEU A 174 -19.74 19.06 24.08
CA LEU A 174 -18.39 18.49 24.06
C LEU A 174 -17.39 19.42 24.73
N SER A 175 -16.47 18.85 25.51
CA SER A 175 -15.34 19.59 26.04
C SER A 175 -14.32 19.92 24.94
N LYS A 176 -13.40 20.84 25.24
CA LYS A 176 -12.30 21.16 24.32
C LYS A 176 -11.42 19.93 24.04
N SER A 177 -11.19 19.08 25.04
CA SER A 177 -10.43 17.84 24.91
C SER A 177 -11.13 16.88 23.96
N ASP A 178 -12.45 16.71 24.09
CA ASP A 178 -13.22 15.83 23.21
C ASP A 178 -13.17 16.30 21.75
N LEU A 179 -13.23 17.62 21.52
CA LEU A 179 -13.10 18.20 20.18
C LEU A 179 -11.69 18.01 19.58
N LEU A 180 -10.65 18.01 20.41
CA LEU A 180 -9.29 17.73 19.96
C LEU A 180 -9.12 16.25 19.60
N VAL A 181 -9.67 15.35 20.42
CA VAL A 181 -9.71 13.92 20.14
C VAL A 181 -10.45 13.66 18.82
N GLU A 182 -11.64 14.25 18.61
CA GLU A 182 -12.38 14.10 17.35
C GLU A 182 -11.57 14.60 16.15
N LYS A 183 -10.82 15.70 16.28
CA LYS A 183 -9.94 16.17 15.19
C LYS A 183 -8.78 15.21 14.93
N LEU A 184 -8.12 14.72 15.98
CA LEU A 184 -7.00 13.80 15.87
C LEU A 184 -7.42 12.50 15.19
N GLU A 185 -8.56 11.93 15.58
CA GLU A 185 -9.11 10.73 14.95
C GLU A 185 -9.37 10.93 13.45
N ASN A 186 -9.81 12.12 13.05
CA ASN A 186 -10.04 12.43 11.64
C ASN A 186 -8.75 12.46 10.85
N SER A 187 -7.72 13.09 11.41
CA SER A 187 -6.39 13.12 10.79
C SER A 187 -5.80 11.72 10.70
N ILE A 188 -5.93 10.88 11.74
CA ILE A 188 -5.45 9.49 11.69
C ILE A 188 -6.21 8.70 10.62
N LYS A 189 -7.53 8.86 10.52
CA LYS A 189 -8.35 8.19 9.50
C LYS A 189 -7.95 8.62 8.09
N GLU A 190 -7.79 9.92 7.87
CA GLU A 190 -7.34 10.46 6.57
C GLU A 190 -5.97 9.89 6.18
N GLU A 191 -5.06 9.78 7.15
CA GLU A 191 -3.73 9.21 6.91
C GLU A 191 -3.78 7.71 6.63
N GLN A 192 -4.62 6.95 7.34
CA GLN A 192 -4.84 5.53 7.06
C GLN A 192 -5.37 5.30 5.64
N VAL A 193 -6.36 6.09 5.19
CA VAL A 193 -6.89 5.99 3.83
C VAL A 193 -5.80 6.30 2.78
N LYS A 194 -4.89 7.23 3.06
CA LYS A 194 -3.74 7.49 2.17
C LYS A 194 -2.77 6.31 2.16
N LEU A 195 -2.45 5.74 3.31
CA LEU A 195 -1.56 4.59 3.42
C LEU A 195 -2.12 3.37 2.67
N GLU A 196 -3.42 3.10 2.77
CA GLU A 196 -4.06 2.03 1.99
C GLU A 196 -3.95 2.25 0.49
N LYS A 197 -4.18 3.49 0.02
CA LYS A 197 -4.02 3.85 -1.40
C LYS A 197 -2.58 3.73 -1.86
N LEU A 198 -1.61 4.11 -1.03
CA LEU A 198 -0.19 3.95 -1.33
C LEU A 198 0.17 2.47 -1.49
N GLY A 199 -0.29 1.60 -0.59
CA GLY A 199 -0.06 0.16 -0.71
C GLY A 199 -0.66 -0.46 -1.98
N GLN A 200 -1.85 0.00 -2.42
CA GLN A 200 -2.44 -0.42 -3.69
C GLN A 200 -1.59 0.01 -4.89
N LEU A 201 -1.14 1.27 -4.88
CA LEU A 201 -0.31 1.82 -5.96
C LEU A 201 1.07 1.14 -6.03
N GLU A 202 1.65 0.80 -4.88
CA GLU A 202 2.91 0.04 -4.82
C GLU A 202 2.78 -1.35 -5.43
N GLU A 203 1.67 -2.06 -5.17
CA GLU A 203 1.44 -3.39 -5.76
C GLU A 203 1.14 -3.31 -7.26
N GLU A 204 0.42 -2.29 -7.72
CA GLU A 204 0.22 -2.02 -9.15
C GLU A 204 1.55 -1.72 -9.85
N LEU A 205 2.37 -0.85 -9.28
CA LEU A 205 3.69 -0.51 -9.80
C LEU A 205 4.61 -1.74 -9.85
N ARG A 206 4.55 -2.62 -8.83
CA ARG A 206 5.35 -3.86 -8.82
C ARG A 206 4.98 -4.76 -9.99
N LYS A 207 3.68 -4.94 -10.27
CA LYS A 207 3.21 -5.76 -11.40
C LYS A 207 3.65 -5.18 -12.74
N GLU A 208 3.56 -3.86 -12.90
CA GLU A 208 4.00 -3.18 -14.13
C GLU A 208 5.52 -3.33 -14.34
N GLN A 209 6.31 -3.22 -13.27
CA GLN A 209 7.76 -3.45 -13.32
C GLN A 209 8.10 -4.91 -13.71
N GLU A 210 7.38 -5.89 -13.18
CA GLU A 210 7.54 -7.30 -13.55
C GLU A 210 7.22 -7.53 -15.04
N GLU A 211 6.14 -6.92 -15.55
CA GLU A 211 5.75 -7.01 -16.96
C GLU A 211 6.75 -6.33 -17.91
N LEU A 212 7.25 -5.14 -17.53
CA LEU A 212 8.32 -4.45 -18.24
C LEU A 212 9.60 -5.28 -18.27
N ALA A 213 9.97 -5.94 -17.16
CA ALA A 213 11.15 -6.80 -17.11
C ALA A 213 11.03 -8.00 -18.05
N LEU A 214 9.84 -8.62 -18.13
CA LEU A 214 9.56 -9.71 -19.07
C LEU A 214 9.64 -9.24 -20.51
N THR A 215 9.02 -8.09 -20.82
CA THR A 215 9.02 -7.50 -22.16
C THR A 215 10.43 -7.15 -22.62
N ASN A 216 11.23 -6.51 -21.75
CA ASN A 216 12.62 -6.21 -22.04
C ASN A 216 13.46 -7.46 -22.29
N LYS A 217 13.18 -8.56 -21.58
CA LYS A 217 13.84 -9.85 -21.82
C LYS A 217 13.45 -10.42 -23.19
N GLN A 218 12.19 -10.30 -23.59
CA GLN A 218 11.73 -10.73 -24.91
C GLN A 218 12.35 -9.91 -26.04
N ILE A 219 12.43 -8.58 -25.88
CA ILE A 219 13.08 -7.68 -26.84
C ILE A 219 14.54 -8.10 -27.04
N LYS A 220 15.30 -8.31 -25.96
CA LYS A 220 16.71 -8.77 -26.07
C LYS A 220 16.85 -10.09 -26.82
N LEU A 221 15.98 -11.07 -26.54
CA LEU A 221 16.00 -12.36 -27.24
C LEU A 221 15.64 -12.21 -28.73
N LEU A 222 14.76 -11.27 -29.08
CA LEU A 222 14.42 -10.99 -30.48
C LEU A 222 15.57 -10.28 -31.19
N GLU A 223 16.21 -9.30 -30.54
CA GLU A 223 17.40 -8.61 -31.06
C GLU A 223 18.53 -9.60 -31.35
N GLU A 224 18.82 -10.52 -30.42
CA GLU A 224 19.81 -11.58 -30.62
C GLU A 224 19.47 -12.46 -31.84
N LYS A 225 18.21 -12.90 -31.97
CA LYS A 225 17.76 -13.71 -33.13
C LYS A 225 17.81 -12.95 -34.45
N ILE A 226 17.49 -11.66 -34.46
CA ILE A 226 17.56 -10.82 -35.66
C ILE A 226 19.01 -10.69 -36.09
N LYS A 227 19.92 -10.47 -35.13
CA LYS A 227 21.35 -10.37 -35.40
C LYS A 227 21.93 -11.67 -35.95
N GLU A 228 21.60 -12.81 -35.33
CA GLU A 228 22.03 -14.14 -35.82
C GLU A 228 21.58 -14.38 -37.26
N ARG A 229 20.31 -14.07 -37.59
CA ARG A 229 19.80 -14.21 -38.96
C ARG A 229 20.48 -13.27 -39.95
N ALA A 230 20.74 -12.03 -39.56
CA ALA A 230 21.44 -11.08 -40.41
C ALA A 230 22.89 -11.54 -40.69
N ASP A 231 23.59 -12.05 -39.67
CA ASP A 231 24.95 -12.59 -39.82
C ASP A 231 24.95 -13.83 -40.76
N GLU A 232 23.97 -14.72 -40.64
CA GLU A 232 23.78 -15.87 -41.55
C GLU A 232 23.51 -15.43 -43.01
N GLU A 233 22.64 -14.45 -43.21
CA GLU A 233 22.28 -13.94 -44.54
C GLU A 233 23.45 -13.20 -45.20
N ILE A 234 24.22 -12.43 -44.43
CA ILE A 234 25.46 -11.79 -44.89
C ILE A 234 26.49 -12.84 -45.31
N ALA A 235 26.67 -13.92 -44.53
CA ALA A 235 27.61 -14.98 -44.87
C ALA A 235 27.27 -15.65 -46.22
N LEU A 236 25.97 -15.93 -46.45
CA LEU A 236 25.49 -16.49 -47.72
C LEU A 236 25.77 -15.55 -48.90
N LEU A 237 25.49 -14.25 -48.75
CA LEU A 237 25.74 -13.25 -49.79
C LEU A 237 27.23 -13.11 -50.12
N VAL A 238 28.10 -13.18 -49.10
CA VAL A 238 29.56 -13.15 -49.29
C VAL A 238 30.04 -14.38 -50.04
N ASP A 239 29.54 -15.57 -49.69
CA ASP A 239 29.89 -16.82 -50.37
C ASP A 239 29.45 -16.79 -51.84
N GLU A 240 28.22 -16.36 -52.13
CA GLU A 240 27.73 -16.18 -53.52
C GLU A 240 28.56 -15.18 -54.32
N ALA A 241 28.95 -14.05 -53.69
CA ALA A 241 29.80 -13.06 -54.31
C ALA A 241 31.21 -13.60 -54.61
N MET A 242 31.80 -14.37 -53.69
CA MET A 242 33.11 -15.01 -53.90
C MET A 242 33.05 -16.06 -55.01
N GLU A 243 31.97 -16.84 -55.09
CA GLU A 243 31.76 -17.83 -56.15
C GLU A 243 31.64 -17.16 -57.52
N SER A 244 30.85 -16.09 -57.61
CA SER A 244 30.73 -15.25 -58.82
C SER A 244 32.06 -14.60 -59.23
N ILE A 245 32.84 -14.07 -58.28
CA ILE A 245 34.17 -13.52 -58.55
C ILE A 245 35.11 -14.61 -59.08
N ASN A 246 35.12 -15.80 -58.47
CA ASN A 246 35.96 -16.92 -58.89
C ASN A 246 35.58 -17.42 -60.28
N GLU A 247 34.28 -17.54 -60.60
CA GLU A 247 33.82 -17.86 -61.95
C GLU A 247 34.30 -16.82 -62.98
N THR A 248 34.22 -15.53 -62.63
CA THR A 248 34.62 -14.44 -63.50
C THR A 248 36.15 -14.45 -63.73
N LEU A 249 36.93 -14.73 -62.68
CA LEU A 249 38.38 -14.91 -62.76
C LEU A 249 38.78 -16.16 -63.57
N GLU A 250 38.03 -17.26 -63.49
CA GLU A 250 38.27 -18.44 -64.32
C GLU A 250 37.94 -18.20 -65.80
N LYS A 251 36.86 -17.46 -66.09
CA LYS A 251 36.51 -17.02 -67.45
C LYS A 251 37.61 -16.11 -68.01
N LEU A 252 38.10 -15.15 -67.21
CA LEU A 252 39.23 -14.28 -67.54
C LEU A 252 40.56 -15.04 -67.75
N LYS A 253 40.82 -16.14 -67.01
CA LYS A 253 42.04 -16.96 -67.19
C LYS A 253 42.02 -17.86 -68.42
N LYS A 254 40.83 -18.25 -68.91
CA LYS A 254 40.67 -19.12 -70.10
C LYS A 254 40.74 -18.34 -71.41
N GLU A 255 40.51 -17.04 -71.40
CA GLU A 255 40.75 -16.15 -72.54
C GLU A 255 42.14 -15.49 -72.42
N ASN A 256 43.00 -15.65 -73.42
CA ASN A 256 44.29 -14.96 -73.49
C ASN A 256 44.05 -13.43 -73.64
N LEU A 257 44.00 -12.72 -72.52
CA LEU A 257 43.62 -11.30 -72.45
C LEU A 257 44.60 -10.37 -73.17
N LYS A 258 44.04 -9.46 -73.97
CA LYS A 258 44.76 -8.29 -74.51
C LYS A 258 44.76 -7.15 -73.48
N PRO A 259 45.82 -6.30 -73.42
CA PRO A 259 46.04 -5.33 -72.33
C PRO A 259 44.90 -4.35 -72.01
N HIS A 260 43.95 -4.12 -72.92
CA HIS A 260 42.87 -3.14 -72.74
C HIS A 260 41.68 -3.62 -71.90
N GLU A 261 41.45 -4.94 -71.78
CA GLU A 261 40.29 -5.49 -71.05
C GLU A 261 40.56 -5.57 -69.54
N VAL A 262 41.82 -5.71 -69.14
CA VAL A 262 42.25 -5.72 -67.72
C VAL A 262 42.05 -4.35 -67.07
N ILE A 263 42.16 -3.26 -67.83
CA ILE A 263 41.95 -1.89 -67.33
C ILE A 263 40.45 -1.62 -67.09
N ALA A 264 39.58 -2.15 -67.95
CA ALA A 264 38.13 -2.02 -67.79
C ALA A 264 37.60 -2.81 -66.58
N ALA A 265 38.06 -4.05 -66.39
CA ALA A 265 37.69 -4.86 -65.23
C ALA A 265 38.21 -4.26 -63.89
N LYS A 266 39.37 -3.59 -63.92
CA LYS A 266 39.91 -2.90 -62.73
C LYS A 266 39.12 -1.63 -62.39
N ALA A 267 38.61 -0.91 -63.40
CA ALA A 267 37.74 0.24 -63.22
C ALA A 267 36.33 -0.16 -62.70
N GLU A 268 35.80 -1.32 -63.08
CA GLU A 268 34.56 -1.86 -62.51
C GLU A 268 34.73 -2.27 -61.04
N LEU A 269 35.88 -2.86 -60.67
CA LEU A 269 36.20 -3.20 -59.27
C LEU A 269 36.41 -1.95 -58.40
N GLU A 270 37.11 -0.93 -58.89
CA GLU A 270 37.24 0.37 -58.21
C GLU A 270 35.88 1.06 -58.04
N GLY A 271 34.97 0.96 -59.03
CA GLY A 271 33.61 1.50 -58.94
C GLY A 271 32.67 0.74 -57.99
N ILE A 272 32.96 -0.54 -57.69
CA ILE A 272 32.25 -1.32 -56.66
C ILE A 272 32.79 -0.95 -55.27
N GLN A 273 34.09 -0.69 -55.12
CA GLN A 273 34.68 -0.17 -53.89
C GLN A 273 34.16 1.23 -53.54
N GLU A 274 34.07 2.14 -54.51
CA GLU A 274 33.46 3.47 -54.32
C GLU A 274 31.97 3.39 -53.96
N LYS A 275 31.22 2.40 -54.48
CA LYS A 275 29.81 2.17 -54.09
C LYS A 275 29.67 1.60 -52.67
N SER A 276 30.61 0.77 -52.23
CA SER A 276 30.66 0.25 -50.86
C SER A 276 30.96 1.37 -49.87
N GLU A 277 31.91 2.27 -50.19
CA GLU A 277 32.22 3.45 -49.37
C GLU A 277 31.08 4.47 -49.39
N ALA A 278 30.38 4.65 -50.53
CA ALA A 278 29.20 5.51 -50.61
C ALA A 278 27.97 4.97 -49.85
N LEU A 279 27.83 3.64 -49.70
CA LEU A 279 26.80 3.01 -48.87
C LEU A 279 27.07 3.18 -47.37
N GLU A 280 28.34 3.30 -46.95
CA GLU A 280 28.70 3.69 -45.58
C GLU A 280 28.45 5.19 -45.32
N GLU A 281 28.61 6.07 -46.32
CA GLU A 281 28.31 7.51 -46.18
C GLU A 281 26.80 7.82 -46.11
N ASP A 282 25.91 7.05 -46.74
CA ASP A 282 24.45 7.29 -46.75
C ASP A 282 23.75 6.98 -45.40
N LEU A 283 24.46 6.35 -44.46
CA LEU A 283 24.06 6.21 -43.05
C LEU A 283 24.32 7.48 -42.21
N GLY A 284 24.96 8.51 -42.80
CA GLY A 284 25.47 9.68 -42.10
C GLY A 284 24.52 10.87 -41.92
N ASP A 285 23.44 10.99 -42.70
CA ASP A 285 22.68 12.25 -42.81
C ASP A 285 21.29 12.23 -42.13
N TYR A 286 21.15 11.56 -40.99
CA TYR A 286 19.94 11.71 -40.16
C TYR A 286 19.97 13.06 -39.43
N THR A 287 19.12 14.00 -39.86
CA THR A 287 18.94 15.29 -39.17
C THR A 287 18.14 15.09 -37.89
N PHE A 288 18.84 15.05 -36.75
CA PHE A 288 18.24 14.91 -35.43
C PHE A 288 17.20 16.00 -35.11
N LYS A 289 16.12 15.62 -34.43
CA LYS A 289 15.04 16.50 -33.96
C LYS A 289 14.97 16.55 -32.44
N VAL A 290 14.41 17.64 -31.92
CA VAL A 290 14.14 17.76 -30.47
C VAL A 290 13.18 16.65 -30.05
N GLY A 291 13.60 15.86 -29.08
CA GLY A 291 12.86 14.71 -28.58
C GLY A 291 13.41 13.34 -29.00
N ASP A 292 14.34 13.28 -29.96
CA ASP A 292 14.99 12.03 -30.37
C ASP A 292 15.90 11.50 -29.26
N TYR A 293 16.03 10.16 -29.19
CA TYR A 293 16.98 9.49 -28.31
C TYR A 293 18.30 9.28 -29.03
N VAL A 294 19.39 9.78 -28.45
CA VAL A 294 20.73 9.68 -29.01
C VAL A 294 21.71 9.12 -27.99
N THR A 295 22.68 8.36 -28.48
CA THR A 295 23.77 7.84 -27.65
C THR A 295 24.93 8.83 -27.69
N VAL A 296 25.27 9.40 -26.54
CA VAL A 296 26.40 10.33 -26.43
C VAL A 296 27.70 9.51 -26.40
N LEU A 297 28.45 9.53 -27.50
CA LEU A 297 29.66 8.70 -27.70
C LEU A 297 30.72 8.86 -26.60
N SER A 298 30.84 10.04 -25.98
CA SER A 298 31.81 10.29 -24.90
C SER A 298 31.47 9.60 -23.59
N THR A 299 30.20 9.27 -23.34
CA THR A 299 29.74 8.64 -22.10
C THR A 299 29.11 7.27 -22.32
N ASN A 300 28.88 6.89 -23.58
CA ASN A 300 28.16 5.71 -24.01
C ASN A 300 26.79 5.54 -23.33
N LYS A 301 26.15 6.67 -22.99
CA LYS A 301 24.82 6.73 -22.37
C LYS A 301 23.79 7.26 -23.36
N VAL A 302 22.59 6.71 -23.28
CA VAL A 302 21.43 7.15 -24.06
C VAL A 302 20.77 8.32 -23.35
N GLY A 303 20.54 9.40 -24.07
CA GLY A 303 19.82 10.58 -23.58
C GLY A 303 18.90 11.15 -24.63
N ARG A 304 18.01 12.05 -24.21
CA ARG A 304 17.01 12.66 -25.08
C ARG A 304 17.45 14.06 -25.50
N ILE A 305 17.36 14.40 -26.78
CA ILE A 305 17.66 15.77 -27.24
C ILE A 305 16.62 16.73 -26.67
N SER A 306 17.05 17.61 -25.77
CA SER A 306 16.19 18.63 -25.15
C SER A 306 16.14 19.91 -25.95
N GLU A 307 17.23 20.29 -26.63
CA GLU A 307 17.31 21.52 -27.42
C GLU A 307 18.34 21.40 -28.55
N ILE A 308 18.05 21.99 -29.71
CA ILE A 308 18.98 22.04 -30.87
C ILE A 308 19.32 23.50 -31.13
N ARG A 309 20.62 23.85 -31.07
CA ARG A 309 21.12 25.20 -31.38
C ARG A 309 22.17 25.14 -32.47
N GLY A 310 21.73 25.26 -33.72
CA GLY A 310 22.63 25.23 -34.88
C GLY A 310 23.30 23.86 -35.02
N LYS A 311 24.60 23.77 -34.71
CA LYS A 311 25.37 22.51 -34.74
C LYS A 311 25.53 21.84 -33.37
N ASP A 312 25.02 22.45 -32.30
CA ASP A 312 25.09 21.90 -30.95
C ASP A 312 23.76 21.25 -30.54
N TYR A 313 23.83 20.06 -29.95
CA TYR A 313 22.70 19.29 -29.45
C TYR A 313 22.80 19.18 -27.92
N LEU A 314 21.80 19.68 -27.20
CA LEU A 314 21.71 19.50 -25.75
C LEU A 314 20.95 18.21 -25.49
N VAL A 315 21.57 17.28 -24.75
CA VAL A 315 21.04 15.95 -24.46
C VAL A 315 20.82 15.82 -22.95
N ASP A 316 19.60 15.49 -22.56
CA ASP A 316 19.21 15.21 -21.17
C ASP A 316 19.44 13.74 -20.82
N LEU A 317 20.32 13.51 -19.84
CA LEU A 317 20.67 12.21 -19.29
C LEU A 317 20.05 12.05 -17.91
N ALA A 318 18.72 11.96 -17.85
CA ALA A 318 17.95 11.77 -16.62
C ALA A 318 18.29 12.81 -15.53
N GLY A 319 18.30 14.10 -15.89
CA GLY A 319 18.50 15.21 -14.97
C GLY A 319 19.85 15.93 -15.04
N LEU A 320 20.74 15.48 -15.93
CA LEU A 320 22.02 16.13 -16.25
C LEU A 320 22.06 16.47 -17.74
N SER A 321 22.20 17.75 -18.08
CA SER A 321 22.29 18.19 -19.47
C SER A 321 23.75 18.21 -19.94
N LEU A 322 24.03 17.49 -21.02
CA LEU A 322 25.32 17.49 -21.71
C LEU A 322 25.18 18.12 -23.10
N ARG A 323 26.24 18.79 -23.54
CA ARG A 323 26.36 19.43 -24.85
C ARG A 323 27.34 18.67 -25.71
#